data_AF-A0A6P0TJR1-F1
#
_entry.id   AF-A0A6P0TJR1-F1
#
_cell.length_a   1.000
_cell.length_b   1.000
_cell.length_c   1.000
_cell.angle_alpha   90.00
_cell.angle_beta   90.00
_cell.angle_gamma   90.00
#
_symmetry.space_group_name_H-M   'P 1'
#
loop_
_entity.id
_entity.type
_entity.pdbx_description
1 polymer ?
#
loop_
_entity_poly.entity_id
_entity_poly.type
_entity_poly.pdbx_seq_one_letter_code
_entity_poly.pdbx_strand_id
1 'polypeptide(L)'
;MSFTSDKGQIFGSQKLSGHLPVINPSSIQLSTDETQRLLVDWNQTQRSYPRHACLHQLIEAQVNRTPDAIAVVFGGDRLTYRQLNQRANHLAHYLQDLGVKPDQLVGLCVDRSLEMVIGLLGILKAGAAYVPLDPAYPQERLAYMLEDAEAQVLVTHSSVTGHLSSGIAWDGMTVVCLDSDWEAIVQYPQSDPVSAVTPQHLAYTIYTSGSTGKPKGVQIEHQPLVNFLMSMAVKPGLTADDVLVAVTTVCFDIAGLELYLPLLVGARLVIASREVTSSGPGLGQLLQDSGATLMQATPATWYMLLAAGWRGSPNLKVLCGGEALPQSLADQLLDQVGSLWNMYGPTEATIWSTVYPVERSDGAASNRDMPALIGRPIANTQLYILDQQLQPVPVGVAGELHIGGAGLARGYRNRPDLTQEKFIANPFAPGDARAESSGGDRL
;
A
#
# COMPACT_ATOMS: atom_id res chain seq x y z
N MET A 1 -15.10 20.25 -17.18
CA MET A 1 -14.21 19.20 -16.66
C MET A 1 -14.29 19.26 -15.14
N SER A 2 -15.15 18.45 -14.51
CA SER A 2 -15.19 18.37 -13.04
C SER A 2 -14.09 17.41 -12.58
N PHE A 3 -13.05 18.00 -12.01
CA PHE A 3 -12.02 17.29 -11.27
C PHE A 3 -12.49 17.18 -9.82
N THR A 4 -13.43 16.28 -9.53
CA THR A 4 -13.83 15.99 -8.16
C THR A 4 -13.85 14.48 -7.95
N SER A 5 -12.68 13.92 -7.64
CA SER A 5 -12.61 12.71 -6.81
C SER A 5 -12.00 13.05 -5.46
N ASP A 6 -12.39 14.20 -4.91
CA ASP A 6 -12.14 14.48 -3.53
C ASP A 6 -13.25 13.77 -2.75
N LYS A 7 -12.89 12.85 -1.85
CA LYS A 7 -13.89 12.14 -1.01
C LYS A 7 -14.61 13.10 -0.05
N GLY A 8 -14.25 14.39 -0.05
CA GLY A 8 -14.82 15.40 0.85
C GLY A 8 -14.47 15.12 2.31
N GLN A 9 -13.47 14.28 2.55
CA GLN A 9 -13.06 13.77 3.85
C GLN A 9 -11.56 13.97 4.07
N ILE A 10 -11.18 14.02 5.33
CA ILE A 10 -9.80 13.93 5.78
C ILE A 10 -9.67 12.85 6.86
N PHE A 11 -8.54 12.15 6.87
CA PHE A 11 -8.18 11.15 7.87
C PHE A 11 -7.19 11.74 8.87
N GLY A 12 -7.53 11.71 10.16
CA GLY A 12 -6.62 12.10 11.24
C GLY A 12 -5.58 11.01 11.50
N SER A 13 -4.33 11.28 11.11
CA SER A 13 -3.20 10.40 11.40
C SER A 13 -2.62 10.73 12.78
N GLN A 14 -2.23 9.72 13.56
CA GLN A 14 -1.73 9.91 14.92
C GLN A 14 -0.58 10.94 14.97
N LYS A 15 -0.47 11.62 16.12
CA LYS A 15 0.53 12.66 16.39
C LYS A 15 1.94 12.25 15.95
N LEU A 16 2.47 12.94 14.94
CA LEU A 16 3.89 12.95 14.66
C LEU A 16 4.59 13.73 15.80
N SER A 17 5.17 13.03 16.76
CA SER A 17 5.85 13.66 17.90
C SER A 17 7.22 14.19 17.48
N GLY A 18 7.29 15.48 17.12
CA GLY A 18 8.54 16.24 17.01
C GLY A 18 8.79 17.07 18.27
N HIS A 19 10.05 17.35 18.60
CA HIS A 19 10.46 18.25 19.71
C HIS A 19 10.23 19.73 19.36
N LEU A 20 9.08 20.07 18.79
CA LEU A 20 8.67 21.45 18.55
C LEU A 20 7.93 21.97 19.78
N PRO A 21 8.09 23.26 20.13
CA PRO A 21 7.42 23.84 21.27
C PRO A 21 5.90 23.70 21.10
N VAL A 22 5.23 23.14 22.12
CA VAL A 22 3.77 23.13 22.23
C VAL A 22 3.33 24.53 22.64
N ILE A 23 3.32 25.45 21.68
CA ILE A 23 2.69 26.76 21.84
C ILE A 23 1.18 26.53 21.71
N ASN A 24 0.37 27.18 22.53
CA ASN A 24 -1.08 27.12 22.38
C ASN A 24 -1.45 27.74 21.01
N PRO A 25 -1.85 26.94 19.99
CA PRO A 25 -1.96 27.44 18.61
C PRO A 25 -3.06 28.48 18.47
N SER A 26 -4.06 28.40 19.36
CA SER A 26 -5.28 29.22 19.37
C SER A 26 -5.06 30.73 19.62
N SER A 27 -3.83 31.19 19.86
CA SER A 27 -3.51 32.62 20.03
C SER A 27 -2.73 33.25 18.87
N ILE A 28 -2.36 32.48 17.83
CA ILE A 28 -1.59 32.98 16.70
C ILE A 28 -2.49 33.10 15.46
N GLN A 29 -2.80 34.32 15.06
CA GLN A 29 -3.58 34.59 13.85
C GLN A 29 -2.69 34.43 12.62
N LEU A 30 -3.02 33.47 11.76
CA LEU A 30 -2.34 33.30 10.47
C LEU A 30 -2.62 34.47 9.54
N SER A 31 -1.59 34.91 8.82
CA SER A 31 -1.78 35.84 7.71
C SER A 31 -2.54 35.17 6.56
N THR A 32 -3.23 35.96 5.74
CA THR A 32 -3.93 35.44 4.55
C THR A 32 -2.98 34.66 3.63
N ASP A 33 -1.75 35.15 3.45
CA ASP A 33 -0.73 34.51 2.60
C ASP A 33 -0.22 33.19 3.20
N GLU A 34 -0.12 33.09 4.53
CA GLU A 34 0.26 31.84 5.19
C GLU A 34 -0.87 30.81 5.12
N THR A 35 -2.11 31.22 5.36
CA THR A 35 -3.30 30.36 5.20
C THR A 35 -3.43 29.83 3.77
N GLN A 36 -3.29 30.71 2.76
CA GLN A 36 -3.33 30.33 1.34
C GLN A 36 -2.26 29.29 1.02
N ARG A 37 -1.04 29.50 1.50
CA ARG A 37 0.09 28.59 1.27
C ARG A 37 -0.10 27.22 1.92
N LEU A 38 -0.55 27.20 3.17
CA LEU A 38 -0.77 25.97 3.95
C LEU A 38 -1.93 25.13 3.42
N LEU A 39 -3.04 25.78 3.08
CA LEU A 39 -4.26 25.08 2.68
C LEU A 39 -4.31 24.76 1.19
N VAL A 40 -3.77 25.64 0.34
CA VAL A 40 -3.94 25.57 -1.11
C VAL A 40 -2.61 25.28 -1.79
N ASP A 41 -1.62 26.18 -1.72
CA ASP A 41 -0.47 26.14 -2.63
C ASP A 41 0.40 24.87 -2.44
N TRP A 42 0.61 24.43 -1.20
CA TRP A 42 1.32 23.18 -0.91
C TRP A 42 0.51 21.91 -1.23
N ASN A 43 -0.80 22.06 -1.41
CA ASN A 43 -1.76 20.99 -1.70
C ASN A 43 -2.21 20.97 -3.19
N GLN A 44 -1.55 21.72 -4.07
CA GLN A 44 -1.76 21.68 -5.53
C GLN A 44 -1.17 20.42 -6.18
N THR A 45 -1.66 19.26 -5.75
CA THR A 45 -1.16 17.93 -6.12
C THR A 45 -1.98 17.24 -7.19
N GLN A 46 -2.97 17.90 -7.79
CA GLN A 46 -3.88 17.30 -8.75
C GLN A 46 -3.11 16.81 -9.99
N ARG A 47 -3.26 15.52 -10.32
CA ARG A 47 -2.65 14.90 -11.51
C ARG A 47 -3.65 13.94 -12.16
N SER A 48 -3.69 13.91 -13.49
CA SER A 48 -4.51 12.95 -14.21
C SER A 48 -3.95 11.54 -14.05
N TYR A 49 -4.83 10.56 -13.88
CA TYR A 49 -4.51 9.14 -13.81
C TYR A 49 -5.72 8.33 -14.35
N PRO A 50 -5.57 7.05 -14.70
CA PRO A 50 -6.63 6.21 -15.24
C PRO A 50 -7.66 5.83 -14.16
N ARG A 51 -8.38 6.82 -13.62
CA ARG A 51 -9.34 6.68 -12.50
C ARG A 51 -10.53 5.76 -12.77
N HIS A 52 -10.74 5.39 -14.03
CA HIS A 52 -11.83 4.52 -14.48
C HIS A 52 -11.39 3.05 -14.67
N ALA A 53 -10.12 2.73 -14.43
CA ALA A 53 -9.59 1.38 -14.56
C ALA A 53 -9.36 0.73 -13.19
N CYS A 54 -9.58 -0.58 -13.13
CA CYS A 54 -9.12 -1.40 -12.02
C CYS A 54 -7.64 -1.78 -12.21
N LEU A 55 -6.98 -2.15 -11.11
CA LEU A 55 -5.55 -2.47 -11.11
C LEU A 55 -5.20 -3.58 -12.12
N HIS A 56 -5.95 -4.69 -12.13
CA HIS A 56 -5.68 -5.82 -13.01
C HIS A 56 -5.79 -5.44 -14.50
N GLN A 57 -6.69 -4.53 -14.87
CA GLN A 57 -6.85 -4.06 -16.25
C GLN A 57 -5.61 -3.28 -16.74
N LEU A 58 -4.95 -2.54 -15.85
CA LEU A 58 -3.70 -1.86 -16.18
C LEU A 58 -2.54 -2.86 -16.36
N ILE A 59 -2.52 -3.92 -15.55
CA ILE A 59 -1.56 -5.02 -15.69
C ILE A 59 -1.81 -5.78 -16.99
N GLU A 60 -3.05 -6.08 -17.36
CA GLU A 60 -3.42 -6.69 -18.65
C GLU A 60 -2.95 -5.84 -19.84
N ALA A 61 -3.11 -4.52 -19.76
CA ALA A 61 -2.58 -3.61 -20.76
C ALA A 61 -1.04 -3.70 -20.87
N GLN A 62 -0.32 -3.84 -19.75
CA GLN A 62 1.12 -4.05 -19.76
C GLN A 62 1.52 -5.43 -20.32
N VAL A 63 0.76 -6.48 -20.00
CA VAL A 63 0.96 -7.83 -20.56
C VAL A 63 0.87 -7.81 -22.09
N ASN A 64 -0.08 -7.05 -22.65
CA ASN A 64 -0.21 -6.90 -24.09
C ASN A 64 0.97 -6.14 -24.72
N ARG A 65 1.63 -5.24 -23.98
CA ARG A 65 2.77 -4.45 -24.46
C ARG A 65 4.07 -5.27 -24.47
N THR A 66 4.33 -6.05 -23.42
CA THR A 66 5.59 -6.77 -23.23
C THR A 66 5.37 -8.22 -22.76
N PRO A 67 4.68 -9.06 -23.54
CA PRO A 67 4.21 -10.36 -23.06
C PRO A 67 5.33 -11.35 -22.73
N ASP A 68 6.45 -11.26 -23.45
CA ASP A 68 7.55 -12.23 -23.34
C ASP A 68 8.67 -11.73 -22.39
N ALA A 69 8.53 -10.53 -21.83
CA ALA A 69 9.42 -10.03 -20.78
C ALA A 69 9.19 -10.80 -19.47
N ILE A 70 10.24 -10.94 -18.65
CA ILE A 70 10.14 -11.59 -17.33
C ILE A 70 9.42 -10.67 -16.36
N ALA A 71 8.28 -11.11 -15.84
CA ALA A 71 7.47 -10.36 -14.89
C ALA A 71 7.91 -10.62 -13.45
N VAL A 72 8.01 -11.89 -13.07
CA VAL A 72 8.25 -12.31 -11.68
C VAL A 72 9.28 -13.43 -11.61
N VAL A 73 10.15 -13.37 -10.61
CA VAL A 73 11.18 -14.36 -10.29
C VAL A 73 11.09 -14.73 -8.82
N PHE A 74 11.18 -16.01 -8.51
CA PHE A 74 11.30 -16.54 -7.15
C PHE A 74 12.22 -17.76 -7.15
N GLY A 75 13.31 -17.71 -6.38
CA GLY A 75 14.34 -18.75 -6.43
C GLY A 75 14.93 -18.90 -7.85
N GLY A 76 14.92 -20.12 -8.39
CA GLY A 76 15.35 -20.41 -9.76
C GLY A 76 14.26 -20.23 -10.83
N ASP A 77 13.00 -20.07 -10.40
CA ASP A 77 11.84 -20.06 -11.27
C ASP A 77 11.46 -18.64 -11.70
N ARG A 78 10.87 -18.54 -12.90
CA ARG A 78 10.47 -17.26 -13.49
C ARG A 78 9.21 -17.41 -14.32
N LEU A 79 8.40 -16.37 -14.35
CA LEU A 79 7.26 -16.25 -15.26
C LEU A 79 7.40 -15.01 -16.13
N THR A 80 7.07 -15.15 -17.41
CA THR A 80 6.85 -13.98 -18.27
C THR A 80 5.54 -13.28 -17.91
N TYR A 81 5.36 -12.05 -18.38
CA TYR A 81 4.09 -11.33 -18.25
C TYR A 81 2.91 -12.15 -18.78
N ARG A 82 3.07 -12.79 -19.95
CA ARG A 82 2.06 -13.66 -20.55
C ARG A 82 1.73 -14.86 -19.65
N GLN A 83 2.75 -15.56 -19.15
CA GLN A 83 2.56 -16.74 -18.32
C GLN A 83 1.88 -16.40 -16.99
N LEU A 84 2.31 -15.31 -16.35
CA LEU A 84 1.70 -14.82 -15.12
C LEU A 84 0.22 -14.49 -15.35
N ASN A 85 -0.09 -13.76 -16.42
CA ASN A 85 -1.47 -13.39 -16.75
C ASN A 85 -2.35 -14.59 -17.03
N GLN A 86 -1.88 -15.56 -17.84
CA GLN A 86 -2.63 -16.78 -18.15
C GLN A 86 -2.93 -17.59 -16.90
N ARG A 87 -1.95 -17.79 -16.02
CA ARG A 87 -2.15 -18.50 -14.74
C ARG A 87 -3.14 -17.79 -13.83
N ALA A 88 -3.05 -16.46 -13.73
CA ALA A 88 -4.01 -15.66 -12.98
C ALA A 88 -5.42 -15.73 -13.59
N ASN A 89 -5.55 -15.79 -14.92
CA ASN A 89 -6.82 -15.91 -15.62
C ASN A 89 -7.50 -17.27 -15.34
N HIS A 90 -6.75 -18.37 -15.39
CA HIS A 90 -7.26 -19.69 -15.01
C HIS A 90 -7.89 -19.67 -13.61
N LEU A 91 -7.14 -19.14 -12.63
CA LEU A 91 -7.63 -19.00 -11.26
C LEU A 91 -8.84 -18.06 -11.18
N ALA A 92 -8.84 -16.94 -11.90
CA ALA A 92 -9.92 -15.99 -11.87
C ALA A 92 -11.24 -16.58 -12.37
N HIS A 93 -11.23 -17.30 -13.50
CA HIS A 93 -12.41 -18.00 -14.01
C HIS A 93 -12.89 -19.08 -13.05
N TYR A 94 -11.96 -19.83 -12.43
CA TYR A 94 -12.30 -20.82 -11.40
C TYR A 94 -13.01 -20.16 -10.20
N LEU A 95 -12.49 -19.03 -9.71
CA LEU A 95 -13.11 -18.28 -8.60
C LEU A 95 -14.48 -17.69 -8.99
N GLN A 96 -14.67 -17.28 -10.25
CA GLN A 96 -15.97 -16.82 -10.74
C GLN A 96 -17.00 -17.95 -10.77
N ASP A 97 -16.60 -19.18 -11.13
CA ASP A 97 -17.49 -20.35 -11.08
C ASP A 97 -17.90 -20.72 -9.65
N LEU A 98 -17.01 -20.48 -8.67
CA LEU A 98 -17.34 -20.55 -7.24
C LEU A 98 -18.27 -19.43 -6.76
N GLY A 99 -18.66 -18.51 -7.63
CA GLY A 99 -19.66 -17.48 -7.35
C GLY A 99 -19.10 -16.21 -6.69
N VAL A 100 -17.80 -15.98 -6.75
CA VAL A 100 -17.14 -14.78 -6.24
C VAL A 100 -17.61 -13.53 -7.00
N LYS A 101 -17.90 -12.44 -6.26
CA LYS A 101 -18.46 -11.18 -6.77
C LYS A 101 -17.67 -9.95 -6.31
N PRO A 102 -17.88 -8.78 -6.95
CA PRO A 102 -17.34 -7.51 -6.44
C PRO A 102 -17.69 -7.24 -4.98
N ASP A 103 -16.75 -6.60 -4.27
CA ASP A 103 -16.76 -6.33 -2.83
C ASP A 103 -16.78 -7.55 -1.90
N GLN A 104 -16.81 -8.78 -2.41
CA GLN A 104 -16.55 -9.96 -1.58
C GLN A 104 -15.06 -10.09 -1.27
N LEU A 105 -14.77 -10.59 -0.07
CA LEU A 105 -13.43 -10.80 0.44
C LEU A 105 -13.05 -12.27 0.30
N VAL A 106 -11.97 -12.54 -0.45
CA VAL A 106 -11.36 -13.85 -0.58
C VAL A 106 -10.11 -13.89 0.29
N GLY A 107 -10.03 -14.85 1.21
CA GLY A 107 -8.84 -15.05 2.01
C GLY A 107 -7.67 -15.52 1.13
N LEU A 108 -6.47 -14.99 1.37
CA LEU A 108 -5.24 -15.47 0.74
C LEU A 108 -4.23 -15.82 1.84
N CYS A 109 -3.99 -17.11 2.06
CA CYS A 109 -3.07 -17.62 3.08
C CYS A 109 -2.01 -18.50 2.41
N VAL A 110 -0.94 -17.88 1.93
CA VAL A 110 0.15 -18.55 1.20
C VAL A 110 1.50 -17.98 1.61
N ASP A 111 2.53 -18.80 1.51
CA ASP A 111 3.91 -18.32 1.60
C ASP A 111 4.36 -17.61 0.32
N ARG A 112 5.45 -16.86 0.44
CA ARG A 112 6.08 -16.17 -0.70
C ARG A 112 6.48 -17.16 -1.78
N SER A 113 5.96 -16.92 -2.98
CA SER A 113 6.04 -17.84 -4.11
C SER A 113 5.57 -17.13 -5.39
N LEU A 114 5.67 -17.81 -6.53
CA LEU A 114 5.05 -17.33 -7.78
C LEU A 114 3.52 -17.42 -7.67
N GLU A 115 3.04 -18.47 -7.00
CA GLU A 115 1.65 -18.79 -6.71
C GLU A 115 0.99 -17.68 -5.89
N MET A 116 1.73 -17.03 -4.97
CA MET A 116 1.23 -15.85 -4.26
C MET A 116 0.80 -14.72 -5.20
N VAL A 117 1.61 -14.41 -6.22
CA VAL A 117 1.28 -13.35 -7.19
C VAL A 117 0.13 -13.79 -8.10
N ILE A 118 0.10 -15.07 -8.49
CA ILE A 118 -1.02 -15.68 -9.24
C ILE A 118 -2.32 -15.57 -8.44
N GLY A 119 -2.28 -15.88 -7.14
CA GLY A 119 -3.40 -15.78 -6.21
C GLY A 119 -3.96 -14.36 -6.10
N LEU A 120 -3.08 -13.39 -5.84
CA LEU A 120 -3.44 -11.98 -5.76
C LEU A 120 -4.10 -11.50 -7.06
N LEU A 121 -3.47 -11.74 -8.21
CA LEU A 121 -4.01 -11.29 -9.49
C LEU A 121 -5.28 -12.05 -9.87
N GLY A 122 -5.37 -13.34 -9.59
CA GLY A 122 -6.55 -14.15 -9.88
C GLY A 122 -7.78 -13.67 -9.10
N ILE A 123 -7.63 -13.33 -7.82
CA ILE A 123 -8.71 -12.75 -6.99
C ILE A 123 -9.16 -11.40 -7.57
N LEU A 124 -8.22 -10.50 -7.87
CA LEU A 124 -8.54 -9.18 -8.43
C LEU A 124 -9.23 -9.29 -9.79
N LYS A 125 -8.80 -10.23 -10.64
CA LYS A 125 -9.37 -10.48 -11.97
C LYS A 125 -10.76 -11.13 -11.90
N ALA A 126 -10.98 -12.02 -10.93
CA ALA A 126 -12.32 -12.55 -10.66
C ALA A 126 -13.32 -11.43 -10.30
N GLY A 127 -12.80 -10.32 -9.80
CA GLY A 127 -13.53 -9.10 -9.47
C GLY A 127 -13.69 -8.87 -7.97
N ALA A 128 -13.12 -9.72 -7.13
CA ALA A 128 -13.17 -9.61 -5.68
C ALA A 128 -11.93 -8.92 -5.09
N ALA A 129 -12.00 -8.66 -3.79
CA ALA A 129 -10.87 -8.18 -3.00
C ALA A 129 -10.23 -9.31 -2.22
N TYR A 130 -8.92 -9.23 -2.03
CA TYR A 130 -8.20 -10.20 -1.20
C TYR A 130 -8.05 -9.71 0.25
N VAL A 131 -7.97 -10.67 1.18
CA VAL A 131 -7.57 -10.47 2.57
C VAL A 131 -6.32 -11.32 2.82
N PRO A 132 -5.12 -10.71 2.90
CA PRO A 132 -3.89 -11.45 3.11
C PRO A 132 -3.80 -11.95 4.55
N LEU A 133 -3.38 -13.20 4.70
CA LEU A 133 -3.23 -13.91 5.96
C LEU A 133 -1.81 -14.49 6.02
N ASP A 134 -1.11 -14.27 7.13
CA ASP A 134 0.21 -14.85 7.33
C ASP A 134 0.05 -16.26 7.94
N PRO A 135 0.53 -17.33 7.28
CA PRO A 135 0.42 -18.68 7.82
C PRO A 135 1.05 -18.86 9.21
N ALA A 136 1.98 -17.98 9.62
CA ALA A 136 2.60 -18.02 10.93
C ALA A 136 1.83 -17.27 12.03
N TYR A 137 0.69 -16.64 11.71
CA TYR A 137 -0.17 -16.07 12.74
C TYR A 137 -0.82 -17.16 13.60
N PRO A 138 -1.08 -16.88 14.90
CA PRO A 138 -1.85 -17.78 15.74
C PRO A 138 -3.20 -18.10 15.09
N GLN A 139 -3.63 -19.35 15.22
CA GLN A 139 -4.87 -19.84 14.61
C GLN A 139 -6.08 -18.97 14.99
N GLU A 140 -6.23 -18.60 16.27
CA GLU A 140 -7.31 -17.71 16.73
C GLU A 140 -7.34 -16.35 16.00
N ARG A 141 -6.17 -15.82 15.63
CA ARG A 141 -6.07 -14.58 14.87
C ARG A 141 -6.52 -14.76 13.42
N LEU A 142 -6.13 -15.88 12.79
CA LEU A 142 -6.58 -16.23 11.44
C LEU A 142 -8.10 -16.43 11.42
N ALA A 143 -8.65 -17.12 12.43
CA ALA A 143 -10.08 -17.29 12.66
C ALA A 143 -10.81 -15.95 12.62
N TYR A 144 -10.37 -15.04 13.48
CA TYR A 144 -10.99 -13.75 13.68
C TYR A 144 -10.97 -12.92 12.39
N MET A 145 -9.82 -12.91 11.68
CA MET A 145 -9.70 -12.15 10.43
C MET A 145 -10.61 -12.69 9.33
N LEU A 146 -10.77 -14.01 9.22
CA LEU A 146 -11.65 -14.65 8.25
C LEU A 146 -13.13 -14.44 8.59
N GLU A 147 -13.48 -14.55 9.88
CA GLU A 147 -14.83 -14.30 10.39
C GLU A 147 -15.24 -12.83 10.18
N ASP A 148 -14.41 -11.86 10.57
CA ASP A 148 -14.69 -10.43 10.37
C ASP A 148 -14.68 -10.05 8.88
N ALA A 149 -13.89 -10.75 8.05
CA ALA A 149 -13.94 -10.58 6.60
C ALA A 149 -15.25 -11.14 6.00
N GLU A 150 -15.93 -12.06 6.68
CA GLU A 150 -17.02 -12.89 6.14
C GLU A 150 -16.57 -13.64 4.88
N ALA A 151 -15.31 -14.12 4.88
CA ALA A 151 -14.72 -14.79 3.73
C ALA A 151 -15.36 -16.16 3.50
N GLN A 152 -15.86 -16.40 2.28
CA GLN A 152 -16.48 -17.67 1.87
C GLN A 152 -15.52 -18.57 1.08
N VAL A 153 -14.44 -17.99 0.57
CA VAL A 153 -13.41 -18.68 -0.20
C VAL A 153 -12.05 -18.35 0.39
N LEU A 154 -11.21 -19.37 0.57
CA LEU A 154 -9.82 -19.25 0.98
C LEU A 154 -8.91 -19.83 -0.11
N VAL A 155 -8.03 -19.01 -0.65
CA VAL A 155 -6.93 -19.43 -1.53
C VAL A 155 -5.69 -19.71 -0.68
N THR A 156 -5.12 -20.90 -0.78
CA THR A 156 -4.00 -21.35 0.06
C THR A 156 -3.10 -22.37 -0.64
N HIS A 157 -2.16 -22.97 0.09
CA HIS A 157 -1.40 -24.15 -0.32
C HIS A 157 -1.78 -25.35 0.57
N SER A 158 -1.71 -26.55 0.02
CA SER A 158 -2.02 -27.79 0.75
C SER A 158 -1.20 -27.94 2.04
N SER A 159 0.07 -27.51 2.05
CA SER A 159 0.94 -27.50 3.23
C SER A 159 0.45 -26.63 4.39
N VAL A 160 -0.33 -25.58 4.10
CA VAL A 160 -0.86 -24.65 5.09
C VAL A 160 -2.19 -25.17 5.67
N THR A 161 -2.95 -25.96 4.92
CA THR A 161 -4.28 -26.47 5.34
C THR A 161 -4.25 -27.25 6.66
N GLY A 162 -3.18 -28.01 6.92
CA GLY A 162 -3.02 -28.77 8.16
C GLY A 162 -3.03 -27.87 9.41
N HIS A 163 -2.39 -26.70 9.34
CA HIS A 163 -2.37 -25.70 10.42
C HIS A 163 -3.70 -24.98 10.62
N LEU A 164 -4.56 -24.98 9.61
CA LEU A 164 -5.87 -24.35 9.64
C LEU A 164 -6.93 -25.27 10.25
N SER A 165 -6.78 -26.59 10.10
CA SER A 165 -7.81 -27.61 10.40
C SER A 165 -8.24 -27.79 11.87
N SER A 166 -7.46 -27.33 12.86
CA SER A 166 -7.68 -27.67 14.28
C SER A 166 -8.27 -26.54 15.14
N GLY A 167 -9.53 -26.12 14.95
CA GLY A 167 -10.23 -25.33 16.00
C GLY A 167 -11.06 -24.10 15.61
N ILE A 168 -11.50 -23.94 14.35
CA ILE A 168 -12.35 -22.81 13.93
C ILE A 168 -13.50 -23.33 13.06
N ALA A 169 -14.62 -22.61 13.03
CA ALA A 169 -15.76 -22.81 12.14
C ALA A 169 -15.35 -22.63 10.66
N TRP A 170 -14.74 -23.65 10.07
CA TRP A 170 -14.53 -23.78 8.61
C TRP A 170 -15.76 -24.34 7.89
N ASP A 171 -16.83 -24.69 8.64
CA ASP A 171 -18.05 -25.26 8.10
C ASP A 171 -18.65 -24.32 7.04
N GLY A 172 -18.51 -24.72 5.77
CA GLY A 172 -19.05 -23.99 4.62
C GLY A 172 -18.06 -23.09 3.87
N MET A 173 -16.79 -22.98 4.29
CA MET A 173 -15.79 -22.25 3.50
C MET A 173 -15.20 -23.13 2.40
N THR A 174 -15.15 -22.60 1.18
CA THR A 174 -14.50 -23.27 0.05
C THR A 174 -13.00 -23.00 0.09
N VAL A 175 -12.19 -24.05 0.25
CA VAL A 175 -10.73 -23.95 0.22
C VAL A 175 -10.22 -24.30 -1.18
N VAL A 176 -9.40 -23.43 -1.74
CA VAL A 176 -8.76 -23.58 -3.06
C VAL A 176 -7.25 -23.62 -2.86
N CYS A 177 -6.64 -24.77 -3.10
CA CYS A 177 -5.21 -24.98 -2.97
C CYS A 177 -4.51 -24.76 -4.32
N LEU A 178 -3.63 -23.76 -4.41
CA LEU A 178 -2.93 -23.41 -5.65
C LEU A 178 -1.95 -24.49 -6.15
N ASP A 179 -1.60 -25.44 -5.29
CA ASP A 179 -0.75 -26.59 -5.59
C ASP A 179 -1.58 -27.84 -5.91
N SER A 180 -2.48 -28.28 -5.01
CA SER A 180 -3.22 -29.53 -5.21
C SER A 180 -4.39 -29.44 -6.17
N ASP A 181 -5.04 -28.27 -6.28
CA ASP A 181 -6.23 -28.08 -7.14
C ASP A 181 -5.85 -27.55 -8.53
N TRP A 182 -4.56 -27.34 -8.79
CA TRP A 182 -4.09 -26.70 -10.01
C TRP A 182 -4.49 -27.44 -11.29
N GLU A 183 -4.58 -28.77 -11.25
CA GLU A 183 -5.00 -29.59 -12.39
C GLU A 183 -6.45 -29.31 -12.81
N ALA A 184 -7.32 -28.96 -11.86
CA ALA A 184 -8.68 -28.51 -12.13
C ALA A 184 -8.71 -27.03 -12.57
N ILE A 185 -7.94 -26.17 -11.90
CA ILE A 185 -7.88 -24.73 -12.19
C ILE A 185 -7.41 -24.48 -13.64
N VAL A 186 -6.38 -25.20 -14.10
CA VAL A 186 -5.79 -25.01 -15.44
C VAL A 186 -6.75 -25.40 -16.59
N GLN A 187 -7.84 -26.12 -16.31
CA GLN A 187 -8.86 -26.44 -17.32
C GLN A 187 -9.74 -25.24 -17.69
N TYR A 188 -9.77 -24.19 -16.86
CA TYR A 188 -10.53 -22.98 -17.14
C TYR A 188 -9.87 -22.14 -18.25
N PRO A 189 -10.57 -21.18 -18.87
CA PRO A 189 -9.98 -20.36 -19.92
C PRO A 189 -8.75 -19.55 -19.47
N GLN A 190 -7.78 -19.38 -20.36
CA GLN A 190 -6.61 -18.52 -20.14
C GLN A 190 -6.82 -17.05 -20.56
N SER A 191 -7.96 -16.72 -21.16
CA SER A 191 -8.31 -15.35 -21.60
C SER A 191 -8.70 -14.48 -20.42
N ASP A 192 -8.46 -13.16 -20.52
CA ASP A 192 -8.82 -12.23 -19.46
C ASP A 192 -10.33 -12.35 -19.13
N PRO A 193 -10.70 -12.56 -17.85
CA PRO A 193 -12.08 -12.72 -17.44
C PRO A 193 -12.83 -11.40 -17.54
N VAL A 194 -14.13 -11.49 -17.83
CA VAL A 194 -15.04 -10.35 -17.72
C VAL A 194 -15.65 -10.37 -16.33
N SER A 195 -15.58 -9.25 -15.61
CA SER A 195 -16.23 -9.10 -14.30
C SER A 195 -16.97 -7.76 -14.21
N ALA A 196 -17.90 -7.66 -13.26
CA ALA A 196 -18.65 -6.42 -12.98
C ALA A 196 -17.89 -5.47 -12.03
N VAL A 197 -16.60 -5.72 -11.78
CA VAL A 197 -15.78 -4.91 -10.89
C VAL A 197 -15.61 -3.50 -11.46
N THR A 198 -15.47 -2.53 -10.57
CA THR A 198 -15.34 -1.11 -10.90
C THR A 198 -14.25 -0.52 -10.01
N PRO A 199 -13.69 0.65 -10.35
CA PRO A 199 -12.65 1.27 -9.53
C PRO A 199 -13.09 1.62 -8.10
N GLN A 200 -14.41 1.71 -7.85
CA GLN A 200 -14.98 1.96 -6.52
C GLN A 200 -15.14 0.68 -5.70
N HIS A 201 -14.99 -0.51 -6.29
CA HIS A 201 -14.97 -1.76 -5.55
C HIS A 201 -13.63 -1.97 -4.85
N LEU A 202 -13.64 -2.78 -3.81
CA LEU A 202 -12.46 -3.14 -3.03
C LEU A 202 -11.42 -3.85 -3.90
N ALA A 203 -10.16 -3.50 -3.71
CA ALA A 203 -9.01 -4.26 -4.19
C ALA A 203 -8.48 -5.18 -3.07
N TYR A 204 -8.42 -4.67 -1.83
CA TYR A 204 -7.99 -5.47 -0.69
C TYR A 204 -8.52 -4.94 0.64
N THR A 205 -8.45 -5.79 1.67
CA THR A 205 -8.59 -5.37 3.06
C THR A 205 -7.38 -5.85 3.87
N ILE A 206 -6.70 -4.93 4.55
CA ILE A 206 -5.53 -5.24 5.39
C ILE A 206 -5.85 -4.99 6.86
N TYR A 207 -5.57 -5.97 7.71
CA TYR A 207 -5.80 -5.86 9.14
C TYR A 207 -4.62 -5.22 9.86
N THR A 208 -4.88 -4.10 10.54
CA THR A 208 -3.89 -3.43 11.39
C THR A 208 -4.17 -3.69 12.87
N SER A 209 -3.17 -3.51 13.73
CA SER A 209 -3.36 -3.59 15.18
C SER A 209 -4.30 -2.47 15.65
N GLY A 210 -5.44 -2.85 16.24
CA GLY A 210 -6.35 -1.87 16.86
C GLY A 210 -5.84 -1.43 18.23
N SER A 211 -6.08 -0.17 18.58
CA SER A 211 -5.81 0.36 19.93
C SER A 211 -6.58 -0.38 21.03
N THR A 212 -7.71 -1.00 20.67
CA THR A 212 -8.55 -1.83 21.56
C THR A 212 -8.10 -3.29 21.63
N GLY A 213 -6.94 -3.64 21.05
CA GLY A 213 -6.37 -5.00 21.04
C GLY A 213 -6.94 -5.93 19.95
N LYS A 214 -8.11 -5.63 19.38
CA LYS A 214 -8.67 -6.38 18.23
C LYS A 214 -8.18 -5.79 16.90
N PRO A 215 -7.67 -6.61 15.96
CA PRO A 215 -7.31 -6.13 14.63
C PRO A 215 -8.50 -5.45 13.92
N LYS A 216 -8.23 -4.45 13.09
CA LYS A 216 -9.25 -3.73 12.30
C LYS A 216 -8.92 -3.81 10.81
N GLY A 217 -9.88 -4.24 9.98
CA GLY A 217 -9.69 -4.36 8.54
C GLY A 217 -9.83 -3.01 7.84
N VAL A 218 -8.75 -2.48 7.27
CA VAL A 218 -8.78 -1.25 6.46
C VAL A 218 -9.14 -1.60 5.03
N GLN A 219 -10.23 -1.04 4.52
CA GLN A 219 -10.80 -1.37 3.21
C GLN A 219 -10.30 -0.43 2.12
N ILE A 220 -9.51 -0.95 1.17
CA ILE A 220 -8.93 -0.17 0.07
C ILE A 220 -9.58 -0.52 -1.25
N GLU A 221 -10.06 0.51 -1.95
CA GLU A 221 -10.66 0.41 -3.28
C GLU A 221 -9.58 0.39 -4.37
N HIS A 222 -9.95 -0.04 -5.57
CA HIS A 222 -9.04 0.01 -6.72
C HIS A 222 -8.58 1.42 -7.05
N GLN A 223 -9.46 2.42 -6.98
CA GLN A 223 -9.16 3.79 -7.38
C GLN A 223 -8.04 4.45 -6.55
N PRO A 224 -8.05 4.42 -5.20
CA PRO A 224 -6.92 4.88 -4.37
C PRO A 224 -5.61 4.15 -4.69
N LEU A 225 -5.66 2.82 -4.85
CA LEU A 225 -4.49 2.02 -5.16
C LEU A 225 -3.88 2.39 -6.52
N VAL A 226 -4.71 2.57 -7.54
CA VAL A 226 -4.27 3.01 -8.87
C VAL A 226 -3.70 4.43 -8.82
N ASN A 227 -4.33 5.36 -8.08
CA ASN A 227 -3.78 6.70 -7.89
C ASN A 227 -2.36 6.64 -7.29
N PHE A 228 -2.21 5.87 -6.20
CA PHE A 228 -0.95 5.67 -5.51
C PHE A 228 0.13 5.12 -6.44
N LEU A 229 -0.14 4.00 -7.13
CA LEU A 229 0.85 3.35 -7.99
C LEU A 229 1.26 4.23 -9.17
N MET A 230 0.33 4.96 -9.78
CA MET A 230 0.64 5.90 -10.86
C MET A 230 1.46 7.09 -10.37
N SER A 231 1.25 7.55 -9.14
CA SER A 231 2.11 8.56 -8.52
C SER A 231 3.53 8.03 -8.32
N MET A 232 3.67 6.81 -7.78
CA MET A 232 4.97 6.20 -7.48
C MET A 232 5.76 5.86 -8.75
N ALA A 233 5.08 5.50 -9.84
CA ALA A 233 5.68 5.27 -11.16
C ALA A 233 6.36 6.52 -11.72
N VAL A 234 5.89 7.73 -11.34
CA VAL A 234 6.50 9.01 -11.72
C VAL A 234 7.57 9.44 -10.71
N LYS A 235 7.26 9.37 -9.42
CA LYS A 235 8.17 9.79 -8.33
C LYS A 235 7.88 8.94 -7.08
N PRO A 236 8.85 8.16 -6.56
CA PRO A 236 10.29 8.11 -6.88
C PRO A 236 10.70 7.56 -8.26
N GLY A 237 9.76 6.96 -8.99
CA GLY A 237 9.95 6.50 -10.36
C GLY A 237 10.38 5.04 -10.48
N LEU A 238 9.81 4.33 -11.45
CA LEU A 238 10.20 2.98 -11.84
C LEU A 238 9.93 2.81 -13.35
N THR A 239 10.83 2.13 -14.05
CA THR A 239 10.80 1.91 -15.50
C THR A 239 10.89 0.43 -15.84
N ALA A 240 10.67 0.06 -17.11
CA ALA A 240 10.73 -1.32 -17.54
C ALA A 240 12.13 -1.97 -17.41
N ASP A 241 13.19 -1.16 -17.33
CA ASP A 241 14.57 -1.65 -17.17
C ASP A 241 14.92 -1.96 -15.71
N ASP A 242 14.03 -1.65 -14.77
CA ASP A 242 14.27 -1.82 -13.36
C ASP A 242 14.00 -3.25 -12.86
N VAL A 243 14.68 -3.60 -11.76
CA VAL A 243 14.50 -4.84 -11.02
C VAL A 243 14.16 -4.48 -9.58
N LEU A 244 12.91 -4.75 -9.18
CA LEU A 244 12.43 -4.52 -7.82
C LEU A 244 12.52 -5.80 -6.99
N VAL A 245 13.21 -5.75 -5.85
CA VAL A 245 13.23 -6.86 -4.88
C VAL A 245 12.17 -6.64 -3.79
N ALA A 246 11.19 -7.54 -3.74
CA ALA A 246 10.11 -7.53 -2.76
C ALA A 246 10.51 -8.31 -1.50
N VAL A 247 10.48 -7.63 -0.37
CA VAL A 247 10.92 -8.14 0.94
C VAL A 247 9.85 -8.02 2.01
N THR A 248 8.72 -7.38 1.71
CA THR A 248 7.65 -7.14 2.68
C THR A 248 6.58 -8.24 2.60
N THR A 249 6.00 -8.63 3.74
CA THR A 249 4.88 -9.59 3.76
C THR A 249 3.62 -8.94 3.17
N VAL A 250 2.81 -9.72 2.45
CA VAL A 250 1.52 -9.27 1.87
C VAL A 250 0.51 -8.81 2.92
N CYS A 251 0.73 -9.14 4.19
CA CYS A 251 -0.08 -8.65 5.31
C CYS A 251 0.16 -7.18 5.66
N PHE A 252 1.20 -6.54 5.09
CA PHE A 252 1.39 -5.09 5.14
C PHE A 252 1.16 -4.48 3.76
N ASP A 253 0.52 -3.32 3.75
CA ASP A 253 0.13 -2.60 2.54
C ASP A 253 1.32 -2.12 1.70
N ILE A 254 2.46 -1.89 2.34
CA ILE A 254 3.78 -1.67 1.74
C ILE A 254 4.10 -2.68 0.62
N ALA A 255 3.68 -3.94 0.76
CA ALA A 255 3.85 -4.97 -0.27
C ALA A 255 3.07 -4.66 -1.57
N GLY A 256 2.00 -3.87 -1.51
CA GLY A 256 1.25 -3.44 -2.69
C GLY A 256 2.10 -2.63 -3.67
N LEU A 257 3.01 -1.77 -3.18
CA LEU A 257 3.99 -1.10 -4.04
C LEU A 257 4.93 -2.13 -4.68
N GLU A 258 5.52 -2.99 -3.85
CA GLU A 258 6.53 -3.97 -4.28
C GLU A 258 5.97 -4.91 -5.35
N LEU A 259 4.73 -5.37 -5.19
CA LEU A 259 4.14 -6.37 -6.06
C LEU A 259 3.54 -5.79 -7.34
N TYR A 260 2.89 -4.64 -7.27
CA TYR A 260 2.09 -4.14 -8.40
C TYR A 260 2.80 -3.07 -9.23
N LEU A 261 3.62 -2.22 -8.63
CA LEU A 261 4.34 -1.17 -9.38
C LEU A 261 5.20 -1.74 -10.51
N PRO A 262 6.02 -2.80 -10.32
CA PRO A 262 6.83 -3.34 -11.41
C PRO A 262 5.96 -3.90 -12.54
N LEU A 263 4.86 -4.57 -12.19
CA LEU A 263 3.93 -5.17 -13.15
C LEU A 263 3.17 -4.13 -13.98
N LEU A 264 3.02 -2.91 -13.48
CA LEU A 264 2.37 -1.81 -14.22
C LEU A 264 3.30 -1.16 -15.25
N VAL A 265 4.61 -1.11 -14.96
CA VAL A 265 5.57 -0.38 -15.81
C VAL A 265 6.37 -1.30 -16.74
N GLY A 266 6.22 -2.62 -16.61
CA GLY A 266 6.97 -3.61 -17.41
C GLY A 266 8.29 -4.05 -16.79
N ALA A 267 8.54 -3.71 -15.53
CA ALA A 267 9.76 -4.05 -14.80
C ALA A 267 9.75 -5.51 -14.33
N ARG A 268 10.88 -5.97 -13.79
CA ARG A 268 11.00 -7.30 -13.18
C ARG A 268 10.81 -7.25 -11.66
N LEU A 269 9.90 -8.08 -11.15
CA LEU A 269 9.72 -8.36 -9.73
C LEU A 269 10.56 -9.57 -9.31
N VAL A 270 11.33 -9.44 -8.23
CA VAL A 270 12.07 -10.54 -7.60
C VAL A 270 11.56 -10.69 -6.18
N ILE A 271 11.00 -11.85 -5.85
CA ILE A 271 10.45 -12.12 -4.52
C ILE A 271 11.54 -12.74 -3.65
N ALA A 272 11.83 -12.11 -2.51
CA ALA A 272 12.73 -12.67 -1.51
C ALA A 272 11.98 -13.65 -0.59
N SER A 273 12.51 -14.86 -0.38
CA SER A 273 11.92 -15.81 0.58
C SER A 273 12.01 -15.29 2.02
N ARG A 274 11.25 -15.90 2.95
CA ARG A 274 11.25 -15.50 4.36
C ARG A 274 12.64 -15.67 4.99
N GLU A 275 13.34 -16.77 4.65
CA GLU A 275 14.70 -17.07 5.10
C GLU A 275 15.68 -16.00 4.61
N VAL A 276 15.57 -15.60 3.35
CA VAL A 276 16.41 -14.54 2.76
C VAL A 276 16.15 -13.21 3.44
N THR A 277 14.89 -12.82 3.65
CA THR A 277 14.58 -11.52 4.28
C THR A 277 14.95 -11.44 5.75
N SER A 278 15.12 -12.56 6.42
CA SER A 278 15.57 -12.62 7.82
C SER A 278 17.10 -12.70 7.93
N SER A 279 17.82 -12.69 6.81
CA SER A 279 19.27 -12.87 6.75
C SER A 279 19.93 -11.71 6.01
N GLY A 280 20.67 -10.87 6.73
CA GLY A 280 21.45 -9.78 6.13
C GLY A 280 22.38 -10.24 5.00
N PRO A 281 23.22 -11.28 5.19
CA PRO A 281 24.06 -11.82 4.11
C PRO A 281 23.24 -12.38 2.95
N GLY A 282 22.15 -13.10 3.24
CA GLY A 282 21.29 -13.68 2.20
C GLY A 282 20.61 -12.63 1.34
N LEU A 283 20.07 -11.58 1.97
CA LEU A 283 19.44 -10.47 1.27
C LEU A 283 20.46 -9.65 0.47
N GLY A 284 21.65 -9.41 1.03
CA GLY A 284 22.74 -8.76 0.32
C GLY A 284 23.16 -9.52 -0.95
N GLN A 285 23.25 -10.84 -0.87
CA GLN A 285 23.54 -11.71 -2.01
C GLN A 285 22.41 -11.66 -3.05
N LEU A 286 21.15 -11.72 -2.63
CA LEU A 286 20.01 -11.62 -3.55
C LEU A 286 19.99 -10.29 -4.32
N LEU A 287 20.28 -9.17 -3.64
CA LEU A 287 20.37 -7.86 -4.28
C LEU A 287 21.45 -7.83 -5.37
N GLN A 288 22.60 -8.46 -5.11
CA GLN A 288 23.70 -8.56 -6.05
C GLN A 288 23.33 -9.46 -7.24
N ASP A 289 22.87 -10.69 -6.98
CA ASP A 289 22.61 -11.71 -8.01
C ASP A 289 21.46 -11.31 -8.94
N SER A 290 20.46 -10.63 -8.41
CA SER A 290 19.31 -10.16 -9.19
C SER A 290 19.59 -8.87 -9.97
N GLY A 291 20.71 -8.19 -9.70
CA GLY A 291 20.97 -6.86 -10.25
C GLY A 291 19.92 -5.84 -9.82
N ALA A 292 19.51 -5.87 -8.56
CA ALA A 292 18.43 -5.03 -8.03
C ALA A 292 18.70 -3.54 -8.26
N THR A 293 17.70 -2.83 -8.79
CA THR A 293 17.73 -1.38 -9.00
C THR A 293 16.75 -0.65 -8.08
N LEU A 294 15.78 -1.35 -7.48
CA LEU A 294 14.92 -0.79 -6.43
C LEU A 294 14.69 -1.82 -5.33
N MET A 295 14.82 -1.38 -4.08
CA MET A 295 14.32 -2.12 -2.92
C MET A 295 13.68 -1.15 -1.93
N GLN A 296 12.55 -1.57 -1.38
CA GLN A 296 11.87 -0.90 -0.30
C GLN A 296 12.01 -1.71 0.98
N ALA A 297 12.31 -1.07 2.12
CA ALA A 297 12.30 -1.73 3.42
C ALA A 297 12.22 -0.73 4.58
N THR A 298 11.98 -1.24 5.80
CA THR A 298 12.01 -0.43 7.03
C THR A 298 13.46 -0.12 7.47
N PRO A 299 13.69 0.91 8.31
CA PRO A 299 14.99 1.17 8.92
C PRO A 299 15.65 -0.08 9.54
N ALA A 300 14.88 -0.93 10.21
CA ALA A 300 15.37 -2.18 10.79
C ALA A 300 16.03 -3.12 9.77
N THR A 301 15.43 -3.30 8.59
CA THR A 301 15.99 -4.14 7.53
C THR A 301 17.27 -3.54 6.95
N TRP A 302 17.32 -2.21 6.79
CA TRP A 302 18.53 -1.52 6.33
C TRP A 302 19.68 -1.65 7.33
N TYR A 303 19.41 -1.50 8.63
CA TYR A 303 20.40 -1.76 9.67
C TYR A 303 20.92 -3.20 9.62
N MET A 304 20.04 -4.19 9.47
CA MET A 304 20.43 -5.60 9.35
C MET A 304 21.38 -5.82 8.16
N LEU A 305 21.09 -5.23 7.00
CA LEU A 305 21.95 -5.31 5.81
C LEU A 305 23.33 -4.70 6.05
N LEU A 306 23.38 -3.48 6.59
CA LEU A 306 24.63 -2.77 6.88
C LEU A 306 25.47 -3.52 7.92
N ALA A 307 24.84 -4.04 8.98
CA ALA A 307 25.50 -4.83 10.01
C ALA A 307 26.07 -6.15 9.47
N ALA A 308 25.46 -6.72 8.44
CA ALA A 308 25.96 -7.90 7.73
C ALA A 308 27.12 -7.59 6.76
N GLY A 309 27.58 -6.33 6.68
CA GLY A 309 28.70 -5.92 5.84
C GLY A 309 28.32 -5.67 4.38
N TRP A 310 27.03 -5.50 4.07
CA TRP A 310 26.57 -5.06 2.75
C TRP A 310 27.24 -3.72 2.39
N ARG A 311 27.75 -3.64 1.16
CA ARG A 311 28.54 -2.49 0.68
C ARG A 311 27.75 -1.54 -0.21
N GLY A 312 26.45 -1.77 -0.38
CA GLY A 312 25.63 -0.97 -1.26
C GLY A 312 25.68 -1.39 -2.72
N SER A 313 24.93 -0.65 -3.53
CA SER A 313 24.99 -0.65 -4.99
C SER A 313 24.66 0.76 -5.48
N PRO A 314 25.54 1.42 -6.25
CA PRO A 314 25.32 2.78 -6.73
C PRO A 314 24.14 2.89 -7.70
N ASN A 315 23.63 1.76 -8.22
CA ASN A 315 22.46 1.72 -9.08
C ASN A 315 21.16 1.44 -8.31
N LEU A 316 21.25 1.15 -7.00
CA LEU A 316 20.08 0.85 -6.18
C LEU A 316 19.40 2.14 -5.73
N LYS A 317 18.10 2.23 -5.98
CA LYS A 317 17.17 3.17 -5.38
C LYS A 317 16.58 2.55 -4.12
N VAL A 318 16.77 3.22 -2.99
CA VAL A 318 16.25 2.79 -1.70
C VAL A 318 14.99 3.58 -1.37
N LEU A 319 13.91 2.86 -1.07
CA LEU A 319 12.72 3.42 -0.43
C LEU A 319 12.71 2.97 1.04
N CYS A 320 12.72 3.92 1.96
CA CYS A 320 12.70 3.65 3.39
C CYS A 320 11.43 4.23 4.01
N GLY A 321 10.66 3.42 4.74
CA GLY A 321 9.42 3.87 5.37
C GLY A 321 8.87 2.88 6.38
N GLY A 322 7.75 3.23 7.01
CA GLY A 322 7.07 2.42 8.03
C GLY A 322 7.51 2.73 9.47
N GLU A 323 8.67 3.36 9.62
CA GLU A 323 9.20 3.88 10.88
C GLU A 323 9.91 5.20 10.61
N ALA A 324 10.20 5.97 11.66
CA ALA A 324 11.02 7.18 11.52
C ALA A 324 12.44 6.80 11.06
N LEU A 325 12.89 7.34 9.93
CA LEU A 325 14.25 7.14 9.41
C LEU A 325 15.26 8.00 10.19
N PRO A 326 16.18 7.43 10.99
CA PRO A 326 17.19 8.22 11.68
C PRO A 326 18.18 8.83 10.70
N GLN A 327 18.58 10.09 10.92
CA GLN A 327 19.53 10.78 10.04
C GLN A 327 20.86 10.01 9.92
N SER A 328 21.32 9.37 11.01
CA SER A 328 22.55 8.56 11.01
C SER A 328 22.48 7.37 10.06
N LEU A 329 21.32 6.71 9.94
CA LEU A 329 21.11 5.64 8.96
C LEU A 329 21.02 6.21 7.55
N ALA A 330 20.32 7.33 7.38
CA ALA A 330 20.19 7.98 6.08
C ALA A 330 21.57 8.35 5.50
N ASP A 331 22.45 8.94 6.29
CA ASP A 331 23.81 9.30 5.86
C ASP A 331 24.61 8.06 5.43
N GLN A 332 24.54 6.95 6.18
CA GLN A 332 25.20 5.70 5.83
C GLN A 332 24.68 5.09 4.53
N LEU A 333 23.37 5.13 4.30
CA LEU A 333 22.75 4.62 3.08
C LEU A 333 23.13 5.48 1.88
N LEU A 334 23.13 6.81 2.00
CA LEU A 334 23.50 7.74 0.93
C LEU A 334 24.94 7.52 0.42
N ASP A 335 25.84 6.99 1.24
CA ASP A 335 27.20 6.63 0.83
C ASP A 335 27.27 5.34 -0.01
N GLN A 336 26.21 4.55 0.00
CA GLN A 336 26.17 3.18 -0.53
C GLN A 336 25.21 3.02 -1.72
N VAL A 337 24.28 3.93 -1.92
CA VAL A 337 23.18 3.77 -2.90
C VAL A 337 23.06 4.94 -3.87
N GLY A 338 22.38 4.72 -5.00
CA GLY A 338 22.20 5.75 -6.01
C GLY A 338 21.21 6.84 -5.63
N SER A 339 20.17 6.50 -4.86
CA SER A 339 19.26 7.47 -4.25
C SER A 339 18.52 6.86 -3.06
N LEU A 340 18.17 7.71 -2.10
CA LEU A 340 17.42 7.36 -0.90
C LEU A 340 16.15 8.21 -0.81
N TRP A 341 15.03 7.56 -0.55
CA TRP A 341 13.74 8.21 -0.37
C TRP A 341 13.14 7.83 0.98
N ASN A 342 12.74 8.82 1.77
CA ASN A 342 11.95 8.60 2.96
C ASN A 342 10.46 8.64 2.59
N MET A 343 9.71 7.66 3.06
CA MET A 343 8.33 7.39 2.68
C MET A 343 7.46 7.39 3.93
N TYR A 344 6.30 8.03 3.85
CA TYR A 344 5.35 8.06 4.97
C TYR A 344 3.92 7.98 4.50
N GLY A 345 3.10 7.22 5.24
CA GLY A 345 1.69 7.06 5.00
C GLY A 345 1.10 6.00 5.95
N PRO A 346 -0.09 6.24 6.50
CA PRO A 346 -0.85 5.21 7.20
C PRO A 346 -1.60 4.32 6.20
N THR A 347 -1.97 3.11 6.64
CA THR A 347 -2.76 2.18 5.82
C THR A 347 -4.09 2.77 5.37
N GLU A 348 -4.71 3.59 6.19
CA GLU A 348 -5.96 4.30 5.92
C GLU A 348 -5.87 5.34 4.78
N ALA A 349 -4.65 5.70 4.35
CA ALA A 349 -4.39 6.61 3.24
C ALA A 349 -3.65 5.93 2.07
N THR A 350 -3.77 4.59 1.97
CA THR A 350 -3.21 3.74 0.91
C THR A 350 -1.69 3.84 0.80
N ILE A 351 -0.99 3.05 1.62
CA ILE A 351 0.45 2.79 1.54
C ILE A 351 1.30 4.04 1.89
N TRP A 352 1.59 4.91 0.92
CA TRP A 352 2.36 6.14 1.16
C TRP A 352 1.59 7.37 0.71
N SER A 353 1.54 8.38 1.58
CA SER A 353 0.91 9.67 1.33
C SER A 353 1.93 10.76 1.02
N THR A 354 3.18 10.60 1.45
CA THR A 354 4.26 11.56 1.23
C THR A 354 5.56 10.88 0.84
N VAL A 355 6.38 11.62 0.08
CA VAL A 355 7.73 11.23 -0.31
C VAL A 355 8.73 12.35 -0.06
N TYR A 356 9.93 11.99 0.35
CA TYR A 356 11.06 12.90 0.51
C TYR A 356 12.32 12.32 -0.14
N PRO A 357 12.89 12.96 -1.19
CA PRO A 357 14.23 12.61 -1.63
C PRO A 357 15.21 13.03 -0.53
N VAL A 358 15.87 12.07 0.09
CA VAL A 358 16.81 12.36 1.17
C VAL A 358 18.08 12.91 0.54
N GLU A 359 18.46 14.11 0.94
CA GLU A 359 19.70 14.76 0.54
C GLU A 359 20.71 14.67 1.68
N ARG A 360 22.00 14.72 1.34
CA ARG A 360 23.05 14.82 2.36
C ARG A 360 22.84 16.10 3.14
N SER A 361 22.90 16.00 4.46
CA SER A 361 22.87 17.19 5.29
C SER A 361 24.20 17.94 5.16
N ASP A 362 24.16 19.23 4.82
CA ASP A 362 25.33 20.10 4.79
C ASP A 362 25.77 20.47 6.22
N GLY A 363 25.97 19.49 7.11
CA GLY A 363 26.71 19.53 8.39
C GLY A 363 26.40 20.60 9.45
N ALA A 364 25.68 21.68 9.14
CA ALA A 364 25.59 22.90 9.92
C ALA A 364 24.17 23.20 10.42
N ALA A 365 23.15 22.50 9.91
CA ALA A 365 21.74 22.72 10.27
C ALA A 365 20.95 21.43 10.62
N SER A 366 21.51 20.24 10.41
CA SER A 366 20.85 18.99 10.79
C SER A 366 21.19 18.64 12.23
N ASN A 367 20.22 18.76 13.13
CA ASN A 367 20.32 18.08 14.41
C ASN A 367 20.35 16.57 14.12
N ARG A 368 21.50 15.91 14.33
CA ARG A 368 21.68 14.47 14.05
C ARG A 368 20.69 13.58 14.82
N ASP A 369 20.09 14.12 15.87
CA ASP A 369 19.08 13.44 16.69
C ASP A 369 17.65 13.53 16.11
N MET A 370 17.43 14.31 15.05
CA MET A 370 16.12 14.39 14.38
C MET A 370 16.01 13.37 13.24
N PRO A 371 14.85 12.72 13.07
CA PRO A 371 14.60 11.85 11.92
C PRO A 371 14.50 12.65 10.62
N ALA A 372 14.72 11.97 9.50
CA ALA A 372 14.56 12.54 8.17
C ALA A 372 13.12 13.04 7.94
N LEU A 373 12.98 14.09 7.14
CA LEU A 373 11.67 14.67 6.80
C LEU A 373 10.80 13.67 6.04
N ILE A 374 9.48 13.73 6.28
CA ILE A 374 8.49 12.94 5.53
C ILE A 374 8.16 13.54 4.14
N GLY A 375 8.55 14.81 3.93
CA GLY A 375 8.51 15.47 2.63
C GLY A 375 7.15 16.02 2.23
N ARG A 376 6.81 15.86 0.95
CA ARG A 376 5.64 16.48 0.32
C ARG A 376 4.60 15.42 -0.06
N PRO A 377 3.30 15.80 -0.16
CA PRO A 377 2.27 14.89 -0.60
C PRO A 377 2.53 14.33 -2.00
N ILE A 378 2.05 13.10 -2.21
CA ILE A 378 2.01 12.46 -3.52
C ILE A 378 0.86 13.02 -4.38
N ALA A 379 0.71 12.53 -5.61
CA ALA A 379 -0.34 13.00 -6.50
C ALA A 379 -1.74 12.78 -5.92
N ASN A 380 -2.60 13.79 -6.07
CA ASN A 380 -3.99 13.82 -5.62
C ASN A 380 -4.18 13.63 -4.11
N THR A 381 -3.15 13.93 -3.30
CA THR A 381 -3.18 13.90 -1.84
C THR A 381 -3.03 15.31 -1.28
N GLN A 382 -3.77 15.64 -0.21
CA GLN A 382 -3.64 16.88 0.52
C GLN A 382 -3.22 16.59 1.96
N LEU A 383 -2.38 17.45 2.54
CA LEU A 383 -1.98 17.37 3.94
C LEU A 383 -2.40 18.64 4.66
N TYR A 384 -2.90 18.48 5.86
CA TYR A 384 -3.25 19.58 6.75
C TYR A 384 -2.67 19.32 8.13
N ILE A 385 -1.96 20.30 8.69
CA ILE A 385 -1.48 20.24 10.07
C ILE A 385 -2.40 21.13 10.90
N LEU A 386 -3.21 20.50 11.75
CA LEU A 386 -4.33 21.16 12.42
C LEU A 386 -4.19 21.14 13.94
N ASP A 387 -4.81 22.11 14.61
CA ASP A 387 -5.01 22.09 16.05
C ASP A 387 -6.27 21.28 16.45
N GLN A 388 -6.59 21.28 17.74
CA GLN A 388 -7.75 20.56 18.30
C GLN A 388 -9.11 21.15 17.85
N GLN A 389 -9.12 22.35 17.27
CA GLN A 389 -10.29 23.04 16.74
C GLN A 389 -10.36 22.91 15.20
N LEU A 390 -9.56 22.02 14.61
CA LEU A 390 -9.43 21.82 13.16
C LEU A 390 -9.01 23.10 12.41
N GLN A 391 -8.25 23.97 13.06
CA GLN A 391 -7.66 25.15 12.41
C GLN A 391 -6.20 24.87 12.00
N PRO A 392 -5.75 25.38 10.84
CA PRO A 392 -4.36 25.24 10.43
C PRO A 392 -3.40 25.88 11.43
N VAL A 393 -2.29 25.22 11.72
CA VAL A 393 -1.24 25.76 12.59
C VAL A 393 -0.15 26.50 11.77
N PRO A 394 0.50 27.53 12.34
CA PRO A 394 1.61 28.23 11.66
C PRO A 394 2.81 27.34 11.36
N VAL A 395 3.62 27.76 10.39
CA VAL A 395 4.87 27.05 10.06
C VAL A 395 5.79 26.99 11.28
N GLY A 396 6.24 25.78 11.62
CA GLY A 396 7.12 25.52 12.77
C GLY A 396 6.38 25.20 14.07
N VAL A 397 5.04 25.24 14.08
CA VAL A 397 4.21 24.83 15.22
C VAL A 397 3.75 23.39 15.02
N ALA A 398 3.80 22.58 16.09
CA ALA A 398 3.29 21.21 16.04
C ALA A 398 1.76 21.18 16.02
N GLY A 399 1.20 20.31 15.18
CA GLY A 399 -0.22 19.99 15.13
C GLY A 399 -0.46 18.55 14.73
N GLU A 400 -1.73 18.18 14.58
CA GLU A 400 -2.16 16.85 14.14
C GLU A 400 -2.22 16.79 12.61
N LEU A 401 -1.56 15.80 12.03
CA LEU A 401 -1.55 15.60 10.59
C LEU A 401 -2.85 14.94 10.13
N HIS A 402 -3.56 15.62 9.24
CA HIS A 402 -4.72 15.13 8.54
C HIS A 402 -4.41 14.95 7.05
N ILE A 403 -4.89 13.85 6.47
CA ILE A 403 -4.63 13.47 5.08
C ILE A 403 -5.95 13.47 4.31
N GLY A 404 -6.00 14.15 3.17
CA GLY A 404 -7.15 14.20 2.27
C GLY A 404 -6.83 13.69 0.88
N GLY A 405 -7.89 13.55 0.06
CA GLY A 405 -7.77 13.30 -1.37
C GLY A 405 -8.00 11.86 -1.79
N ALA A 406 -7.50 11.51 -2.98
CA ALA A 406 -7.86 10.27 -3.69
C ALA A 406 -7.26 9.01 -3.05
N GLY A 407 -6.28 9.14 -2.14
CA GLY A 407 -5.64 8.02 -1.46
C GLY A 407 -6.43 7.45 -0.26
N LEU A 408 -7.53 8.09 0.15
CA LEU A 408 -8.27 7.66 1.33
C LEU A 408 -8.96 6.29 1.14
N ALA A 409 -8.84 5.44 2.15
CA ALA A 409 -9.57 4.20 2.28
C ALA A 409 -11.09 4.41 2.23
N ARG A 410 -11.85 3.32 2.04
CA ARG A 410 -13.31 3.34 2.22
C ARG A 410 -13.68 3.49 3.69
N GLY A 411 -12.87 2.91 4.59
CA GLY A 411 -13.11 2.90 6.03
C GLY A 411 -12.61 1.61 6.66
N TYR A 412 -13.17 1.31 7.84
CA TYR A 412 -12.89 0.06 8.55
C TYR A 412 -14.05 -0.93 8.40
N ARG A 413 -13.70 -2.17 8.05
CA ARG A 413 -14.64 -3.31 7.96
C ARG A 413 -15.40 -3.46 9.27
N ASN A 414 -16.72 -3.54 9.18
CA ASN A 414 -17.65 -3.76 10.29
C ASN A 414 -17.51 -2.77 11.47
N ARG A 415 -16.93 -1.59 11.24
CA ARG A 415 -16.66 -0.57 12.25
C ARG A 415 -17.07 0.83 11.78
N PRO A 416 -18.38 1.08 11.55
CA PRO A 416 -18.87 2.38 11.12
C PRO A 416 -18.62 3.47 12.17
N ASP A 417 -18.62 3.11 13.45
CA ASP A 417 -18.26 3.96 14.59
C ASP A 417 -16.85 4.55 14.43
N LEU A 418 -15.86 3.67 14.25
CA LEU A 418 -14.46 4.07 14.11
C LEU A 418 -14.22 4.77 12.78
N THR A 419 -14.97 4.39 11.74
CA THR A 419 -14.89 5.05 10.43
C THR A 419 -15.35 6.50 10.53
N GLN A 420 -16.48 6.76 11.18
CA GLN A 420 -16.98 8.13 11.38
C GLN A 420 -16.06 8.96 12.29
N GLU A 421 -15.45 8.33 13.30
CA GLU A 421 -14.49 8.99 14.19
C GLU A 421 -13.21 9.42 13.44
N LYS A 422 -12.67 8.56 12.56
CA LYS A 422 -11.36 8.79 11.94
C LYS A 422 -11.41 9.46 10.56
N PHE A 423 -12.50 9.30 9.81
CA PHE A 423 -12.69 9.87 8.47
C PHE A 423 -13.73 11.00 8.53
N ILE A 424 -13.28 12.17 8.99
CA ILE A 424 -14.13 13.34 9.21
C ILE A 424 -14.33 14.13 7.91
N ALA A 425 -15.35 14.97 7.86
CA ALA A 425 -15.56 15.90 6.75
C ALA A 425 -14.36 16.86 6.61
N ASN A 426 -13.94 17.12 5.37
CA ASN A 426 -12.85 18.06 5.08
C ASN A 426 -13.38 19.51 5.18
N PRO A 427 -12.97 20.31 6.20
CA PRO A 427 -13.45 21.68 6.34
C PRO A 427 -12.86 22.65 5.31
N PHE A 428 -11.82 22.21 4.58
CA PHE A 428 -11.12 23.01 3.56
C PHE A 428 -11.41 22.53 2.14
N ALA A 429 -12.20 21.48 1.98
CA ALA A 429 -12.62 21.07 0.64
C ALA A 429 -13.32 22.27 -0.01
N PRO A 430 -13.00 22.60 -1.28
CA PRO A 430 -13.79 23.56 -2.01
C PRO A 430 -15.20 22.99 -2.10
N GLY A 431 -16.09 23.48 -1.24
CA GLY A 431 -17.48 23.08 -1.26
C GLY A 431 -18.03 23.34 -2.66
N ASP A 432 -18.84 22.41 -3.16
CA ASP A 432 -19.96 22.82 -4.01
C ASP A 432 -20.69 23.92 -3.24
N ALA A 433 -20.45 25.17 -3.63
CA ALA A 433 -21.18 26.35 -3.19
C ALA A 433 -22.61 26.31 -3.77
N ARG A 434 -23.34 25.24 -3.45
CA ARG A 434 -24.77 25.02 -3.67
C ARG A 434 -25.33 24.10 -2.58
N ALA A 435 -25.32 24.61 -1.36
CA ALA A 435 -26.37 24.35 -0.38
C ALA A 435 -26.43 25.52 0.60
N GLU A 436 -26.66 26.74 0.07
CA GLU A 436 -27.21 27.80 0.91
C GLU A 436 -28.66 27.47 1.25
N SER A 437 -28.92 27.46 2.56
CA SER A 437 -30.17 27.76 3.24
C SER A 437 -31.45 27.00 2.83
N SER A 438 -31.92 26.12 3.71
CA SER A 438 -33.33 26.17 4.13
C SER A 438 -33.54 25.52 5.50
N GLY A 439 -33.73 26.37 6.51
CA GLY A 439 -34.73 26.16 7.57
C GLY A 439 -34.28 25.43 8.83
N GLY A 440 -34.47 26.09 9.99
CA GLY A 440 -34.76 25.38 11.23
C GLY A 440 -34.05 25.88 12.49
N ASP A 441 -34.44 27.06 12.93
CA ASP A 441 -34.59 27.53 14.31
C ASP A 441 -33.56 27.23 15.42
N ARG A 442 -33.24 28.34 16.10
CA ARG A 442 -32.70 28.41 17.46
C ARG A 442 -33.69 27.83 18.47
N LEU A 443 -33.19 27.00 19.37
CA LEU A 443 -33.49 27.07 20.81
C LEU A 443 -32.18 26.96 21.59
#